data_AF-A0A0S2DR20-F1
#
_entry.id   AF-A0A0S2DR20-F1
#
_cell.length_a   1.000
_cell.length_b   1.000
_cell.length_c   1.000
_cell.angle_alpha   90.00
_cell.angle_beta   90.00
_cell.angle_gamma   90.00
#
_symmetry.space_group_name_H-M   'P 1'
#
loop_
_entity.id
_entity.type
_entity.pdbx_description
1 polymer ?
#
loop_
_entity_poly.entity_id
_entity_poly.type
_entity_poly.pdbx_seq_one_letter_code
_entity_poly.pdbx_strand_id
1 'polypeptide(L)'
;MLHLPEDKPQGWDAADAAADGFDIEGFIRAGERTFLSAGTDEAPPSVDFEGLDWTSDDGLGLAFSRRYAEDWRYCAAWGQWLSWTGSRWNPDRTLVVQHLVRGVCRAASALAERPSQRSKLASSSTVAGVERLARSDPRHSSSAQEWDSDVWALNTPIGTVDLRTGAMRRHARADRLTRMATAGMGRDSPLWRRFLADVTGGDEQMQTYLQRMAGYCLTGVTTEHALFFLYGTGANGKSVFVNTLTSILGDYATSAPMDTFMESRGERHPTELAGLRGARFVSAVETEEGRRWNESKLKAITGGDKIMARFMRQDFFEYIPQFKLVIAGNHKPAIRNVDER
;
A
#
# COMPACT_ATOMS: atom_id res chain seq x y z
N MET A 1 4.04 -9.39 16.30
CA MET A 1 2.70 -9.86 16.68
C MET A 1 1.68 -9.28 15.72
N LEU A 2 0.70 -10.05 15.23
CA LEU A 2 -0.33 -9.55 14.30
C LEU A 2 -1.38 -8.72 15.05
N HIS A 3 -1.84 -7.61 14.46
CA HIS A 3 -3.01 -6.89 14.95
C HIS A 3 -4.26 -7.75 14.76
N LEU A 4 -4.96 -8.04 15.87
CA LEU A 4 -6.27 -8.69 15.83
C LEU A 4 -7.24 -7.90 14.93
N PRO A 5 -8.14 -8.56 14.20
CA PRO A 5 -9.17 -7.85 13.43
C PRO A 5 -9.99 -6.92 14.35
N GLU A 6 -10.25 -5.68 13.90
CA GLU A 6 -10.90 -4.65 14.73
C GLU A 6 -12.34 -5.02 15.17
N ASP A 7 -12.97 -5.97 14.48
CA ASP A 7 -14.30 -6.49 14.75
C ASP A 7 -14.33 -7.64 15.77
N LYS A 8 -13.17 -8.10 16.26
CA LYS A 8 -13.07 -9.24 17.18
C LYS A 8 -12.93 -8.81 18.65
N PRO A 9 -13.53 -9.57 19.59
CA PRO A 9 -13.53 -9.22 21.01
C PRO A 9 -12.12 -9.23 21.60
N GLN A 10 -11.92 -8.43 22.66
CA GLN A 10 -10.65 -8.35 23.36
C GLN A 10 -10.30 -9.70 23.99
N GLY A 11 -9.16 -10.28 23.61
CA GLY A 11 -8.73 -11.61 24.06
C GLY A 11 -8.97 -12.74 23.05
N TRP A 12 -9.55 -12.44 21.87
CA TRP A 12 -9.69 -13.41 20.78
C TRP A 12 -8.31 -13.89 20.31
N ASP A 13 -8.11 -15.20 20.21
CA ASP A 13 -6.83 -15.81 19.88
C ASP A 13 -6.88 -16.75 18.65
N ALA A 14 -5.77 -17.46 18.40
CA ALA A 14 -5.68 -18.37 17.26
C ALA A 14 -6.57 -19.61 17.40
N ALA A 15 -6.93 -20.03 18.61
CA ALA A 15 -7.86 -21.12 18.85
C ALA A 15 -9.30 -20.69 18.54
N ASP A 16 -9.67 -19.47 18.93
CA ASP A 16 -10.96 -18.86 18.55
C ASP A 16 -11.07 -18.67 17.03
N ALA A 17 -9.98 -18.23 16.39
CA ALA A 17 -9.91 -18.09 14.94
C ALA A 17 -10.14 -19.42 14.20
N ALA A 18 -9.60 -20.52 14.71
CA ALA A 18 -9.78 -21.84 14.11
C ALA A 18 -11.23 -22.34 14.27
N ALA A 19 -11.85 -22.05 15.41
CA ALA A 19 -13.24 -22.39 15.69
C ALA A 19 -14.22 -21.57 14.83
N ASP A 20 -13.92 -20.30 14.58
CA ASP A 20 -14.73 -19.38 13.76
C ASP A 20 -14.60 -19.64 12.24
N GLY A 21 -13.74 -20.56 11.81
CA GLY A 21 -13.42 -20.76 10.40
C GLY A 21 -12.72 -19.55 9.76
N PHE A 22 -12.07 -18.73 10.58
CA PHE A 22 -11.33 -17.55 10.14
C PHE A 22 -10.09 -17.98 9.34
N ASP A 23 -9.76 -17.24 8.28
CA ASP A 23 -8.57 -17.52 7.46
C ASP A 23 -7.30 -17.10 8.20
N ILE A 24 -6.85 -17.94 9.14
CA ILE A 24 -5.65 -17.74 9.93
C ILE A 24 -4.42 -17.61 9.02
N GLU A 25 -4.34 -18.40 7.95
CA GLU A 25 -3.18 -18.40 7.06
C GLU A 25 -3.13 -17.11 6.23
N GLY A 26 -4.27 -16.64 5.72
CA GLY A 26 -4.42 -15.33 5.07
C GLY A 26 -4.15 -14.17 6.01
N PHE A 27 -4.65 -14.24 7.24
CA PHE A 27 -4.40 -13.22 8.27
C PHE A 27 -2.94 -13.16 8.70
N ILE A 28 -2.27 -14.29 8.93
CA ILE A 28 -0.82 -14.31 9.25
C ILE A 28 0.02 -13.71 8.12
N ARG A 29 -0.44 -13.85 6.88
CA ARG A 29 0.25 -13.34 5.69
C ARG A 29 -0.02 -11.86 5.41
N ALA A 30 -1.25 -11.38 5.63
CA ALA A 30 -1.69 -10.04 5.23
C ALA A 30 -1.90 -9.06 6.41
N GLY A 31 -2.03 -9.57 7.63
CA GLY A 31 -2.31 -8.76 8.82
C GLY A 31 -1.18 -7.78 9.14
N GLU A 32 -1.55 -6.59 9.61
CA GLU A 32 -0.57 -5.61 10.08
C GLU A 32 0.25 -6.23 11.23
N ARG A 33 1.57 -6.24 11.08
CA ARG A 33 2.50 -6.79 12.07
C ARG A 33 3.00 -5.68 12.97
N THR A 34 2.71 -5.78 14.26
CA THR A 34 3.41 -5.05 15.33
C THR A 34 4.77 -5.68 15.54
N PHE A 35 5.83 -4.89 15.42
CA PHE A 35 7.21 -5.36 15.52
C PHE A 35 7.67 -5.69 16.94
N LEU A 36 6.91 -5.31 17.96
CA LEU A 36 7.27 -5.50 19.36
C LEU A 36 6.09 -6.19 20.07
N SER A 37 6.30 -7.41 20.55
CA SER A 37 5.43 -7.97 21.59
C SER A 37 5.60 -7.13 22.84
N ALA A 38 4.50 -6.78 23.51
CA ALA A 38 4.58 -6.24 24.86
C ALA A 38 5.05 -7.36 25.80
N GLY A 39 6.37 -7.51 25.93
CA GLY A 39 7.02 -8.44 26.86
C GLY A 39 7.54 -9.72 26.23
N THR A 40 8.86 -9.85 26.22
CA THR A 40 9.70 -10.97 26.71
C THR A 40 11.17 -10.84 26.24
N ASP A 41 11.69 -9.62 26.00
CA ASP A 41 13.15 -9.46 25.80
C ASP A 41 13.87 -9.49 27.15
N GLU A 42 14.37 -10.68 27.51
CA GLU A 42 15.54 -10.83 28.38
C GLU A 42 16.70 -10.05 27.74
N ALA A 43 17.05 -8.93 28.36
CA ALA A 43 18.08 -7.97 27.99
C ALA A 43 17.86 -7.24 26.64
N PRO A 44 17.98 -5.90 26.60
CA PRO A 44 18.00 -5.18 25.32
C PRO A 44 19.17 -5.72 24.50
N PRO A 45 18.94 -6.18 23.25
CA PRO A 45 20.01 -6.76 22.44
C PRO A 45 21.16 -5.74 22.27
N SER A 46 22.40 -6.20 22.42
CA SER A 46 23.59 -5.33 22.56
C SER A 46 23.72 -4.33 21.40
N VAL A 47 23.77 -3.04 21.72
CA VAL A 47 24.08 -1.98 20.75
C VAL A 47 25.59 -1.91 20.61
N ASP A 48 26.08 -2.05 19.39
CA ASP A 48 27.50 -1.98 19.07
C ASP A 48 27.92 -0.51 18.90
N PHE A 49 28.80 -0.06 19.81
CA PHE A 49 29.41 1.26 19.80
C PHE A 49 30.89 1.22 19.40
N GLU A 50 31.40 0.08 18.93
CA GLU A 50 32.82 -0.07 18.59
C GLU A 50 33.22 0.93 17.48
N GLY A 51 34.25 1.73 17.78
CA GLY A 51 34.74 2.78 16.90
C GLY A 51 33.80 3.99 16.75
N LEU A 52 32.77 4.14 17.59
CA LEU A 52 31.83 5.26 17.56
C LEU A 52 31.92 6.10 18.83
N ASP A 53 31.77 7.43 18.69
CA ASP A 53 31.62 8.32 19.84
C ASP A 53 30.18 8.27 20.39
N TRP A 54 29.91 7.28 21.25
CA TRP A 54 28.62 7.10 21.92
C TRP A 54 28.20 8.27 22.84
N THR A 55 29.08 9.27 23.05
CA THR A 55 28.76 10.47 23.84
C THR A 55 28.13 11.59 23.03
N SER A 56 28.16 11.48 21.69
CA SER A 56 27.63 12.46 20.74
C SER A 56 26.34 11.96 20.07
N ASP A 57 25.44 12.89 19.70
CA ASP A 57 24.23 12.54 18.96
C ASP A 57 24.56 11.87 17.60
N ASP A 58 25.68 12.24 16.98
CA ASP A 58 26.16 11.66 15.71
C ASP A 58 26.62 10.21 15.86
N GLY A 59 27.45 9.91 16.86
CA GLY A 59 27.88 8.54 17.12
C GLY A 59 26.72 7.62 17.54
N LEU A 60 25.73 8.15 18.25
CA LEU A 60 24.47 7.44 18.52
C LEU A 60 23.64 7.21 17.25
N GLY A 61 23.59 8.21 16.35
CA GLY A 61 22.99 8.09 15.02
C GLY A 61 23.65 7.00 14.18
N LEU A 62 24.98 6.97 14.15
CA LEU A 62 25.76 5.94 13.48
C LEU A 62 25.53 4.55 14.08
N ALA A 63 25.41 4.44 15.40
CA ALA A 63 25.09 3.18 16.08
C ALA A 63 23.67 2.69 15.73
N PHE A 64 22.69 3.60 15.68
CA PHE A 64 21.36 3.30 15.19
C PHE A 64 21.40 2.81 13.74
N SER A 65 22.10 3.53 12.86
CA SER A 65 22.17 3.16 11.44
C SER A 65 22.94 1.87 11.20
N ARG A 66 24.05 1.62 11.90
CA ARG A 66 24.78 0.33 11.83
C ARG A 66 23.85 -0.85 12.10
N ARG A 67 22.89 -0.67 13.00
CA ARG A 67 21.99 -1.71 13.44
C ARG A 67 20.72 -1.85 12.61
N TYR A 68 20.11 -0.74 12.20
CA TYR A 68 18.76 -0.70 11.66
C TYR A 68 18.69 -0.31 10.17
N ALA A 69 19.83 -0.07 9.52
CA ALA A 69 19.92 0.35 8.12
C ALA A 69 19.38 -0.66 7.10
N GLU A 70 19.14 -1.92 7.44
CA GLU A 70 18.53 -2.85 6.49
C GLU A 70 17.00 -2.74 6.46
N ASP A 71 16.38 -2.62 7.63
CA ASP A 71 14.93 -2.75 7.79
C ASP A 71 14.20 -1.42 7.93
N TRP A 72 14.91 -0.29 8.00
CA TRP A 72 14.30 1.03 8.19
C TRP A 72 14.71 2.02 7.12
N ARG A 73 13.73 2.69 6.50
CA ARG A 73 13.92 3.76 5.53
C ARG A 73 13.10 4.97 5.90
N TYR A 74 13.58 6.17 5.59
CA TYR A 74 12.84 7.41 5.74
C TYR A 74 12.53 8.00 4.38
N CYS A 75 11.25 8.23 4.08
CA CYS A 75 10.84 8.93 2.87
C CYS A 75 10.63 10.40 3.19
N ALA A 76 11.56 11.26 2.76
CA ALA A 76 11.53 12.69 3.09
C ALA A 76 10.29 13.39 2.55
N ALA A 77 9.85 13.03 1.34
CA ALA A 77 8.64 13.57 0.72
C ALA A 77 7.35 13.19 1.44
N TRP A 78 7.34 12.08 2.20
CA TRP A 78 6.19 11.65 3.01
C TRP A 78 6.33 12.07 4.48
N GLY A 79 7.50 12.55 4.88
CA GLY A 79 7.79 12.87 6.27
C GLY A 79 7.77 11.65 7.20
N GLN A 80 7.96 10.44 6.67
CA GLN A 80 7.59 9.21 7.37
C GLN A 80 8.66 8.12 7.26
N TRP A 81 8.85 7.38 8.35
CA TRP A 81 9.62 6.14 8.36
C TRP A 81 8.80 4.96 7.82
N LEU A 82 9.50 4.02 7.20
CA LEU A 82 8.98 2.75 6.73
C LEU A 82 9.83 1.61 7.28
N SER A 83 9.17 0.53 7.66
CA SER A 83 9.81 -0.69 8.14
C SER A 83 9.54 -1.87 7.22
N TRP A 84 10.56 -2.71 7.04
CA TRP A 84 10.43 -3.97 6.32
C TRP A 84 9.73 -5.02 7.18
N THR A 85 8.65 -5.63 6.68
CA THR A 85 7.86 -6.65 7.40
C THR A 85 8.29 -8.09 7.13
N GLY A 86 9.27 -8.28 6.24
CA GLY A 86 9.59 -9.58 5.62
C GLY A 86 9.00 -9.74 4.22
N SER A 87 7.97 -8.97 3.87
CA SER A 87 7.27 -9.09 2.58
C SER A 87 6.88 -7.78 1.91
N ARG A 88 6.73 -6.68 2.68
CA ARG A 88 6.51 -5.32 2.18
C ARG A 88 7.08 -4.28 3.13
N TRP A 89 7.08 -3.03 2.71
CA TRP A 89 7.44 -1.89 3.55
C TRP A 89 6.18 -1.21 4.09
N ASN A 90 6.08 -1.10 5.42
CA ASN A 90 4.94 -0.47 6.10
C ASN A 90 5.32 0.88 6.70
N PRO A 91 4.44 1.89 6.61
CA PRO A 91 4.46 3.07 7.46
C PRO A 91 4.69 2.79 8.94
N ASP A 92 5.61 3.50 9.58
CA ASP A 92 5.68 3.55 11.05
C ASP A 92 4.56 4.45 11.59
N ARG A 93 3.47 3.83 12.04
CA ARG A 93 2.30 4.52 12.60
C ARG A 93 2.34 4.65 14.12
N THR A 94 3.24 3.94 14.79
CA THR A 94 3.26 3.80 16.26
C THR A 94 4.55 4.33 16.89
N LEU A 95 5.36 5.06 16.12
CA LEU A 95 6.61 5.69 16.56
C LEU A 95 7.64 4.66 17.03
N VAL A 96 7.68 3.49 16.38
CA VAL A 96 8.64 2.44 16.68
C VAL A 96 10.07 2.94 16.51
N VAL A 97 10.36 3.76 15.49
CA VAL A 97 11.70 4.35 15.33
C VAL A 97 12.11 5.16 16.56
N GLN A 98 11.21 5.96 17.12
CA GLN A 98 11.51 6.71 18.34
C GLN A 98 11.80 5.77 19.52
N HIS A 99 11.06 4.67 19.64
CA HIS A 99 11.34 3.65 20.66
C HIS A 99 12.74 3.01 20.47
N LEU A 100 13.10 2.66 19.23
CA LEU A 100 14.41 2.07 18.91
C LEU A 100 15.56 3.04 19.20
N VAL A 101 15.41 4.31 18.81
CA VAL A 101 16.37 5.37 19.13
C VAL A 101 16.52 5.55 20.64
N ARG A 102 15.42 5.51 21.40
CA ARG A 102 15.48 5.52 22.88
C ARG A 102 16.26 4.32 23.43
N GLY A 103 16.15 3.15 22.80
CA GLY A 103 16.95 1.96 23.13
C GLY A 103 18.45 2.22 23.00
N VAL A 104 18.89 2.77 21.86
CA VAL A 104 20.28 3.15 21.60
C VAL A 104 20.78 4.18 22.62
N CYS A 105 19.99 5.23 22.86
CA CYS A 105 20.31 6.28 23.83
C CYS A 105 20.43 5.75 25.26
N ARG A 106 19.57 4.81 25.67
CA ARG A 106 19.63 4.15 26.99
C ARG A 106 20.85 3.25 27.11
N ALA A 107 21.20 2.51 26.06
CA ALA A 107 22.40 1.68 26.05
C ALA A 107 23.67 2.54 26.25
N ALA A 108 23.77 3.67 25.55
CA ALA A 108 24.86 4.62 25.74
C ALA A 108 24.84 5.29 27.13
N SER A 109 23.65 5.64 27.63
CA SER A 109 23.49 6.19 28.99
C SER A 109 23.99 5.22 30.07
N ALA A 110 23.81 3.90 29.88
CA ALA A 110 24.32 2.89 30.81
C ALA A 110 25.86 2.83 30.87
N LEU A 111 26.56 3.24 29.80
CA LEU A 111 28.02 3.33 29.74
C LEU A 111 28.59 4.56 30.45
N ALA A 112 27.79 5.61 30.65
CA ALA A 112 28.27 6.86 31.25
C ALA A 112 28.52 6.74 32.76
N GLU A 113 29.65 7.23 33.25
CA GLU A 113 29.95 7.25 34.70
C GLU A 113 29.27 8.42 35.41
N ARG A 114 29.18 9.58 34.75
CA ARG A 114 28.68 10.83 35.36
C ARG A 114 27.14 10.91 35.29
N PRO A 115 26.44 11.22 36.40
CA PRO A 115 24.97 11.36 36.39
C PRO A 115 24.44 12.39 35.39
N SER A 116 25.13 13.53 35.23
CA SER A 116 24.75 14.57 34.26
C SER A 116 24.80 14.07 32.82
N GLN A 117 25.78 13.23 32.48
CA GLN A 117 25.93 12.61 31.16
C GLN A 117 24.86 11.53 30.93
N ARG A 118 24.58 10.69 31.94
CA ARG A 118 23.49 9.69 31.88
C ARG A 118 22.15 10.36 31.54
N SER A 119 21.81 11.41 32.26
CA SER A 119 20.57 12.17 32.07
C SER A 119 20.52 12.85 30.71
N LYS A 120 21.64 13.40 30.22
CA LYS A 120 21.72 14.02 28.89
C LYS A 120 21.47 12.98 27.78
N LEU A 121 22.17 11.84 27.81
CA LEU A 121 22.07 10.81 26.77
C LEU A 121 20.66 10.20 26.69
N ALA A 122 19.99 10.05 27.83
CA ALA A 122 18.62 9.55 27.88
C ALA A 122 17.53 10.63 27.67
N SER A 123 17.93 11.88 27.39
CA SER A 123 17.01 13.00 27.28
C SER A 123 16.19 12.96 25.98
N SER A 124 15.00 13.57 26.00
CA SER A 124 14.16 13.71 24.81
C SER A 124 14.84 14.50 23.69
N SER A 125 15.69 15.47 24.04
CA SER A 125 16.42 16.27 23.05
C SER A 125 17.46 15.45 22.31
N THR A 126 18.20 14.59 23.00
CA THR A 126 19.17 13.68 22.36
C THR A 126 18.44 12.64 21.51
N VAL A 127 17.35 12.04 22.01
CA VAL A 127 16.53 11.11 21.21
C VAL A 127 16.04 11.76 19.91
N ALA A 128 15.53 12.99 19.97
CA ALA A 128 15.09 13.73 18.79
C ALA A 128 16.26 14.13 17.87
N GLY A 129 17.43 14.43 18.43
CA GLY A 129 18.65 14.73 17.68
C GLY A 129 19.15 13.52 16.89
N VAL A 130 19.21 12.35 17.55
CA VAL A 130 19.64 11.08 16.96
C VAL A 130 18.70 10.65 15.83
N GLU A 131 17.39 10.73 16.01
CA GLU A 131 16.43 10.42 14.93
C GLU A 131 16.62 11.34 13.72
N ARG A 132 16.85 12.63 13.96
CA ARG A 132 17.07 13.62 12.90
C ARG A 132 18.35 13.36 12.11
N LEU A 133 19.41 12.90 12.77
CA LEU A 133 20.65 12.51 12.12
C LEU A 133 20.47 11.20 11.34
N ALA A 134 19.85 10.19 11.95
CA ALA A 134 19.58 8.90 11.32
C ALA A 134 18.76 9.03 10.03
N ARG A 135 17.70 9.87 10.01
CA ARG A 135 16.90 10.07 8.78
C ARG A 135 17.65 10.75 7.64
N SER A 136 18.76 11.43 7.93
CA SER A 136 19.63 12.07 6.93
C SER A 136 20.73 11.16 6.40
N ASP A 137 20.94 9.98 7.01
CA ASP A 137 21.91 8.99 6.55
C ASP A 137 21.43 8.36 5.22
N PRO A 138 22.28 8.30 4.17
CA PRO A 138 21.95 7.69 2.88
C PRO A 138 21.44 6.25 2.96
N ARG A 139 21.81 5.50 4.00
CA ARG A 139 21.33 4.13 4.23
C ARG A 139 19.86 4.07 4.60
N HIS A 140 19.33 5.15 5.18
CA HIS A 140 17.92 5.28 5.55
C HIS A 140 17.14 6.15 4.57
N SER A 141 17.72 7.26 4.12
CA SER A 141 17.03 8.24 3.29
C SER A 141 16.55 7.62 1.98
N SER A 142 15.34 7.98 1.56
CA SER A 142 14.73 7.54 0.31
C SER A 142 13.87 8.64 -0.30
N SER A 143 13.78 8.65 -1.62
CA SER A 143 12.85 9.47 -2.38
C SER A 143 11.48 8.78 -2.54
N ALA A 144 10.44 9.55 -2.88
CA ALA A 144 9.11 9.00 -3.11
C ALA A 144 9.02 8.12 -4.37
N GLN A 145 9.93 8.30 -5.32
CA GLN A 145 9.94 7.63 -6.62
C GLN A 145 10.57 6.23 -6.54
N GLU A 146 11.33 5.94 -5.49
CA GLU A 146 11.92 4.62 -5.26
C GLU A 146 10.87 3.58 -4.85
N TRP A 147 9.75 4.01 -4.27
CA TRP A 147 8.69 3.15 -3.73
C TRP A 147 7.68 2.75 -4.81
N ASP A 148 7.32 1.47 -4.85
CA ASP A 148 6.37 0.88 -5.82
C ASP A 148 6.69 1.24 -7.28
N SER A 149 7.98 1.29 -7.63
CA SER A 149 8.47 1.79 -8.92
C SER A 149 8.31 0.80 -10.09
N ASP A 150 8.41 -0.51 -9.83
CA ASP A 150 8.19 -1.52 -10.87
C ASP A 150 6.71 -1.80 -11.07
N VAL A 151 6.15 -1.24 -12.14
CA VAL A 151 4.74 -1.38 -12.52
C VAL A 151 4.34 -2.82 -12.89
N TRP A 152 5.30 -3.72 -13.08
CA TRP A 152 5.05 -5.13 -13.39
C TRP A 152 5.31 -6.07 -12.22
N ALA A 153 5.90 -5.58 -11.12
CA ALA A 153 6.02 -6.37 -9.91
C ALA A 153 4.68 -6.41 -9.18
N LEU A 154 4.10 -7.58 -8.99
CA LEU A 154 2.92 -7.80 -8.16
C LEU A 154 3.34 -8.45 -6.85
N ASN A 155 3.23 -7.73 -5.75
CA ASN A 155 3.50 -8.31 -4.44
C ASN A 155 2.31 -9.14 -3.98
N THR A 156 2.53 -10.39 -3.59
CA THR A 156 1.48 -11.32 -3.13
C THR A 156 1.88 -11.95 -1.79
N PRO A 157 0.97 -12.58 -1.05
CA PRO A 157 1.28 -13.21 0.24
C PRO A 157 2.35 -14.31 0.22
N ILE A 158 2.66 -14.86 -0.96
CA ILE A 158 3.58 -16.00 -1.15
C ILE A 158 4.88 -15.61 -1.89
N GLY A 159 5.00 -14.35 -2.31
CA GLY A 159 6.15 -13.86 -3.06
C GLY A 159 5.79 -12.70 -4.00
N THR A 160 6.81 -12.19 -4.67
CA THR A 160 6.66 -11.16 -5.70
C THR A 160 6.62 -11.83 -7.06
N VAL A 161 5.61 -11.50 -7.87
CA VAL A 161 5.42 -12.02 -9.22
C VAL A 161 5.85 -10.97 -10.23
N ASP A 162 6.71 -11.34 -11.18
CA ASP A 162 6.96 -10.52 -12.37
C ASP A 162 5.86 -10.80 -13.39
N LEU A 163 4.96 -9.84 -13.60
CA LEU A 163 3.81 -9.98 -14.49
C LEU A 163 4.19 -10.06 -15.98
N ARG A 164 5.44 -9.76 -16.36
CA ARG A 164 5.90 -9.95 -17.74
C ARG A 164 6.16 -11.42 -18.06
N THR A 165 6.70 -12.14 -17.09
CA THR A 165 7.20 -13.52 -17.26
C THR A 165 6.33 -14.56 -16.55
N GLY A 166 5.53 -14.14 -15.57
CA GLY A 166 4.82 -15.02 -14.65
C GLY A 166 5.73 -15.65 -13.59
N ALA A 167 7.03 -15.31 -13.56
CA ALA A 167 7.97 -15.87 -12.60
C ALA A 167 7.71 -15.33 -11.20
N MET A 168 7.76 -16.20 -10.20
CA MET A 168 7.64 -15.85 -8.79
C MET A 168 9.01 -15.91 -8.13
N ARG A 169 9.28 -14.91 -7.29
CA ARG A 169 10.50 -14.82 -6.48
C ARG A 169 10.17 -14.50 -5.03
N ARG A 170 11.13 -14.75 -4.16
CA ARG A 170 11.06 -14.32 -2.76
C ARG A 170 10.99 -12.79 -2.68
N HIS A 171 10.30 -12.31 -1.67
CA HIS A 171 10.25 -10.89 -1.34
C HIS A 171 11.66 -10.34 -1.13
N ALA A 172 11.94 -9.18 -1.72
CA ALA A 172 13.21 -8.51 -1.51
C ALA A 172 13.00 -7.07 -1.02
N ARG A 173 13.77 -6.68 -0.02
CA ARG A 173 13.81 -5.29 0.48
C ARG A 173 14.08 -4.28 -0.64
N ALA A 174 14.93 -4.67 -1.59
CA ALA A 174 15.31 -3.88 -2.75
C ALA A 174 14.14 -3.52 -3.68
N ASP A 175 13.03 -4.27 -3.64
CA ASP A 175 11.87 -4.01 -4.49
C ASP A 175 11.07 -2.78 -4.04
N ARG A 176 11.22 -2.38 -2.77
CA ARG A 176 10.56 -1.22 -2.18
C ARG A 176 9.05 -1.19 -2.43
N LEU A 177 8.44 -2.36 -2.36
CA LEU A 177 6.99 -2.53 -2.48
C LEU A 177 6.34 -2.21 -1.15
N THR A 178 5.42 -1.25 -1.15
CA THR A 178 4.58 -0.90 0.02
C THR A 178 3.21 -1.56 -0.05
N ARG A 179 2.81 -2.01 -1.24
CA ARG A 179 1.51 -2.63 -1.51
C ARG A 179 1.60 -4.14 -1.59
N MET A 180 0.48 -4.80 -1.33
CA MET A 180 0.31 -6.23 -1.48
C MET A 180 -1.11 -6.61 -1.90
N ALA A 181 -1.21 -7.57 -2.80
CA ALA A 181 -2.43 -8.31 -3.09
C ALA A 181 -2.79 -9.25 -1.92
N THR A 182 -4.05 -9.68 -1.82
CA THR A 182 -4.47 -10.63 -0.78
C THR A 182 -4.36 -12.09 -1.23
N ALA A 183 -4.25 -12.33 -2.53
CA ALA A 183 -4.18 -13.66 -3.11
C ALA A 183 -2.85 -13.93 -3.82
N GLY A 184 -2.35 -15.16 -3.70
CA GLY A 184 -1.22 -15.68 -4.46
C GLY A 184 -1.66 -16.48 -5.69
N MET A 185 -0.72 -16.77 -6.59
CA MET A 185 -0.97 -17.60 -7.77
C MET A 185 -1.08 -19.10 -7.41
N GLY A 186 -1.73 -19.88 -8.28
CA GLY A 186 -1.60 -21.34 -8.31
C GLY A 186 -2.75 -22.15 -7.68
N ARG A 187 -3.81 -21.51 -7.19
CA ARG A 187 -5.03 -22.22 -6.75
C ARG A 187 -6.10 -22.17 -7.82
N ASP A 188 -6.73 -23.30 -8.10
CA ASP A 188 -7.93 -23.32 -8.95
C ASP A 188 -9.12 -22.71 -8.20
N SER A 189 -9.99 -22.03 -8.94
CA SER A 189 -11.14 -21.29 -8.39
C SER A 189 -12.42 -21.69 -9.14
N PRO A 190 -12.96 -22.90 -8.89
CA PRO A 190 -14.10 -23.42 -9.63
C PRO A 190 -15.37 -22.58 -9.42
N LEU A 191 -15.55 -22.01 -8.22
CA LEU A 191 -16.67 -21.12 -7.90
C LEU A 191 -16.61 -19.83 -8.72
N TRP A 192 -15.42 -19.27 -8.92
CA TRP A 192 -15.19 -18.11 -9.77
C TRP A 192 -15.48 -18.40 -11.24
N ARG A 193 -14.99 -19.55 -11.76
CA ARG A 193 -15.26 -19.97 -13.14
C ARG A 193 -16.77 -20.16 -13.39
N ARG A 194 -17.47 -20.79 -12.44
CA ARG A 194 -18.93 -20.94 -12.50
C ARG A 194 -19.64 -19.60 -12.48
N PHE A 195 -19.25 -18.71 -11.57
CA PHE A 195 -19.78 -17.34 -11.52
C PHE A 195 -19.61 -16.62 -12.86
N LEU A 196 -18.43 -16.70 -13.49
CA LEU A 196 -18.19 -16.12 -14.80
C LEU A 196 -19.09 -16.73 -15.88
N ALA A 197 -19.27 -18.04 -15.89
CA ALA A 197 -20.18 -18.71 -16.82
C ALA A 197 -21.63 -18.23 -16.63
N ASP A 198 -22.09 -18.11 -15.38
CA ASP A 198 -23.44 -17.67 -15.05
C ASP A 198 -23.70 -16.21 -15.49
N VAL A 199 -22.78 -15.27 -15.19
CA VAL A 199 -22.97 -13.84 -15.51
C VAL A 199 -22.76 -13.49 -16.98
N THR A 200 -22.04 -14.34 -17.73
CA THR A 200 -21.82 -14.17 -19.17
C THR A 200 -22.77 -15.02 -20.03
N GLY A 201 -23.66 -15.81 -19.41
CA GLY A 201 -24.52 -16.74 -20.14
C GLY A 201 -23.73 -17.80 -20.92
N GLY A 202 -22.53 -18.15 -20.45
CA GLY A 202 -21.62 -19.08 -21.12
C GLY A 202 -20.81 -18.49 -22.29
N ASP A 203 -20.84 -17.17 -22.51
CA ASP A 203 -20.04 -16.54 -23.57
C ASP A 203 -18.53 -16.59 -23.26
N GLU A 204 -17.83 -17.52 -23.91
CA GLU A 204 -16.38 -17.72 -23.74
C GLU A 204 -15.54 -16.51 -24.19
N GLN A 205 -16.00 -15.75 -25.18
CA GLN A 205 -15.28 -14.56 -25.64
C GLN A 205 -15.37 -13.44 -24.60
N MET A 206 -16.56 -13.24 -24.01
CA MET A 206 -16.77 -12.30 -22.92
C MET A 206 -15.98 -12.71 -21.67
N GLN A 207 -15.97 -13.99 -21.31
CA GLN A 207 -15.16 -14.50 -20.18
C GLN A 207 -13.67 -14.24 -20.41
N THR A 208 -13.16 -14.54 -21.61
CA THR A 208 -11.77 -14.28 -21.99
C THR A 208 -11.44 -12.79 -21.98
N TYR A 209 -12.38 -11.93 -22.38
CA TYR A 209 -12.23 -10.48 -22.29
C TYR A 209 -12.15 -9.99 -20.83
N LEU A 210 -13.06 -10.44 -19.97
CA LEU A 210 -13.05 -10.11 -18.54
C LEU A 210 -11.76 -10.58 -17.86
N GLN A 211 -11.26 -11.76 -18.21
CA GLN A 211 -9.98 -12.28 -17.71
C GLN A 211 -8.80 -11.41 -18.15
N ARG A 212 -8.75 -10.98 -19.42
CA ARG A 212 -7.71 -10.06 -19.91
C ARG A 212 -7.78 -8.69 -19.23
N MET A 213 -8.98 -8.16 -19.06
CA MET A 213 -9.24 -6.90 -18.36
C MET A 213 -8.77 -6.98 -16.89
N ALA A 214 -9.11 -8.06 -16.18
CA ALA A 214 -8.62 -8.31 -14.83
C ALA A 214 -7.09 -8.46 -14.78
N GLY A 215 -6.50 -9.18 -15.72
CA GLY A 215 -5.04 -9.32 -15.86
C GLY A 215 -4.34 -7.98 -16.10
N TYR A 216 -4.92 -7.10 -16.93
CA TYR A 216 -4.41 -5.75 -17.14
C TYR A 216 -4.47 -4.92 -15.86
N CYS A 217 -5.54 -5.07 -15.06
CA CYS A 217 -5.70 -4.43 -13.75
C CYS A 217 -4.66 -4.90 -12.70
N LEU A 218 -3.99 -6.04 -12.89
CA LEU A 218 -2.88 -6.46 -12.01
C LEU A 218 -1.62 -5.62 -12.22
N THR A 219 -1.42 -5.05 -13.41
CA THR A 219 -0.25 -4.23 -13.74
C THR A 219 -0.46 -2.77 -13.33
N GLY A 220 0.61 -1.99 -13.22
CA GLY A 220 0.55 -0.52 -13.16
C GLY A 220 0.57 0.15 -14.53
N VAL A 221 0.43 -0.62 -15.62
CA VAL A 221 0.51 -0.13 -16.99
C VAL A 221 -0.81 0.50 -17.41
N THR A 222 -0.71 1.58 -18.20
CA THR A 222 -1.84 2.40 -18.69
C THR A 222 -1.79 2.67 -20.19
N THR A 223 -1.00 1.90 -20.97
CA THR A 223 -0.75 2.10 -22.41
C THR A 223 -2.00 2.03 -23.29
N GLU A 224 -3.01 1.27 -22.88
CA GLU A 224 -4.27 1.16 -23.64
C GLU A 224 -5.20 2.37 -23.47
N HIS A 225 -4.87 3.30 -22.58
CA HIS A 225 -5.71 4.45 -22.24
C HIS A 225 -7.18 4.09 -21.94
N ALA A 226 -7.38 2.91 -21.34
CA ALA A 226 -8.67 2.26 -21.26
C ALA A 226 -9.47 2.67 -20.01
N LEU A 227 -10.79 2.75 -20.21
CA LEU A 227 -11.80 2.80 -19.16
C LEU A 227 -12.77 1.64 -19.40
N PHE A 228 -13.13 0.93 -18.33
CA PHE A 228 -14.05 -0.19 -18.41
C PHE A 228 -15.39 0.18 -17.82
N PHE A 229 -16.47 -0.06 -18.57
CA PHE A 229 -17.83 0.15 -18.12
C PHE A 229 -18.58 -1.19 -18.11
N LEU A 230 -18.87 -1.69 -16.91
CA LEU A 230 -19.68 -2.88 -16.69
C LEU A 230 -21.15 -2.48 -16.75
N TYR A 231 -21.79 -2.77 -17.88
CA TYR A 231 -23.19 -2.48 -18.14
C TYR A 231 -24.08 -3.72 -17.95
N GLY A 232 -25.28 -3.53 -17.39
CA GLY A 232 -26.31 -4.56 -17.36
C GLY A 232 -27.52 -4.15 -16.52
N THR A 233 -28.69 -4.67 -16.84
CA THR A 233 -29.97 -4.32 -16.21
C THR A 233 -30.17 -5.02 -14.85
N GLY A 234 -29.57 -4.51 -13.77
CA GLY A 234 -29.80 -4.94 -12.38
C GLY A 234 -29.42 -6.40 -12.03
N ALA A 235 -29.00 -6.68 -10.79
CA ALA A 235 -28.72 -8.04 -10.27
C ALA A 235 -27.78 -8.99 -11.08
N ASN A 236 -27.04 -8.51 -12.08
CA ASN A 236 -26.20 -9.33 -12.96
C ASN A 236 -24.78 -9.64 -12.42
N GLY A 237 -24.58 -9.69 -11.11
CA GLY A 237 -23.27 -10.03 -10.54
C GLY A 237 -22.14 -8.99 -10.72
N LYS A 238 -22.42 -7.81 -11.30
CA LYS A 238 -21.42 -6.73 -11.50
C LYS A 238 -20.67 -6.36 -10.21
N SER A 239 -21.43 -6.15 -9.13
CA SER A 239 -20.85 -5.82 -7.82
C SER A 239 -20.03 -6.99 -7.25
N VAL A 240 -20.45 -8.23 -7.50
CA VAL A 240 -19.68 -9.42 -7.09
C VAL A 240 -18.35 -9.45 -7.83
N PHE A 241 -18.36 -9.27 -9.16
CA PHE A 241 -17.14 -9.21 -9.97
C PHE A 241 -16.17 -8.13 -9.49
N VAL A 242 -16.67 -6.89 -9.31
CA VAL A 242 -15.86 -5.76 -8.84
C VAL A 242 -15.31 -6.02 -7.43
N ASN A 243 -16.15 -6.48 -6.50
CA ASN A 243 -15.73 -6.73 -5.13
C ASN A 243 -14.70 -7.87 -5.06
N THR A 244 -14.88 -8.94 -5.84
CA THR A 244 -13.89 -10.03 -5.90
C THR A 244 -12.53 -9.53 -6.41
N LEU A 245 -12.51 -8.72 -7.47
CA LEU A 245 -11.25 -8.13 -7.94
C LEU A 245 -10.63 -7.19 -6.90
N THR A 246 -11.43 -6.32 -6.29
CA THR A 246 -10.97 -5.43 -5.21
C THR A 246 -10.34 -6.23 -4.07
N SER A 247 -11.00 -7.31 -3.63
CA SER A 247 -10.47 -8.19 -2.59
C SER A 247 -9.15 -8.82 -3.01
N ILE A 248 -9.06 -9.41 -4.20
CA ILE A 248 -7.83 -10.06 -4.71
C ILE A 248 -6.67 -9.06 -4.77
N LEU A 249 -6.92 -7.87 -5.30
CA LEU A 249 -5.91 -6.82 -5.51
C LEU A 249 -5.46 -6.15 -4.19
N GLY A 250 -6.23 -6.24 -3.11
CA GLY A 250 -5.84 -5.72 -1.79
C GLY A 250 -5.44 -4.25 -1.86
N ASP A 251 -4.22 -3.93 -1.42
CA ASP A 251 -3.69 -2.56 -1.39
C ASP A 251 -3.57 -1.92 -2.80
N TYR A 252 -3.65 -2.71 -3.87
CA TYR A 252 -3.66 -2.21 -5.25
C TYR A 252 -5.04 -1.79 -5.73
N ALA A 253 -6.12 -2.07 -4.99
CA ALA A 253 -7.47 -1.65 -5.34
C ALA A 253 -7.97 -0.53 -4.42
N THR A 254 -8.74 0.39 -5.00
CA THR A 254 -9.43 1.44 -4.23
C THR A 254 -10.77 1.77 -4.88
N SER A 255 -11.64 2.45 -4.13
CA SER A 255 -12.92 2.95 -4.64
C SER A 255 -12.91 4.46 -4.68
N ALA A 256 -13.53 5.01 -5.72
CA ALA A 256 -13.73 6.44 -5.88
C ALA A 256 -15.23 6.71 -6.04
N PRO A 257 -15.78 7.76 -5.41
CA PRO A 257 -17.13 8.22 -5.70
C PRO A 257 -17.28 8.52 -7.20
N MET A 258 -18.41 8.13 -7.81
CA MET A 258 -18.65 8.45 -9.23
C MET A 258 -18.63 9.96 -9.48
N ASP A 259 -19.00 10.75 -8.47
CA ASP A 259 -18.84 12.19 -8.45
C ASP A 259 -17.44 12.64 -8.84
N THR A 260 -16.37 11.94 -8.45
CA THR A 260 -15.00 12.31 -8.84
C THR A 260 -14.83 12.47 -10.35
N PHE A 261 -15.61 11.74 -11.17
CA PHE A 261 -15.49 11.67 -12.63
C PHE A 261 -16.59 12.42 -13.39
N MET A 262 -17.55 13.02 -12.69
CA MET A 262 -18.65 13.75 -13.32
C MET A 262 -18.34 15.24 -13.52
N GLU A 263 -19.04 15.90 -14.43
CA GLU A 263 -19.05 17.36 -14.53
C GLU A 263 -19.59 17.97 -13.23
N SER A 264 -18.95 19.06 -12.80
CA SER A 264 -19.28 19.80 -11.58
C SER A 264 -19.40 21.27 -11.95
N ARG A 265 -20.36 21.97 -11.32
CA ARG A 265 -20.51 23.44 -11.45
C ARG A 265 -19.49 24.23 -10.61
N GLY A 266 -18.71 23.55 -9.77
CA GLY A 266 -17.64 24.14 -8.94
C GLY A 266 -16.30 23.42 -9.06
N GLU A 267 -15.24 24.07 -8.58
CA GLU A 267 -13.88 23.54 -8.56
C GLU A 267 -13.79 22.37 -7.56
N ARG A 268 -13.71 21.13 -8.06
CA ARG A 268 -13.62 19.94 -7.20
C ARG A 268 -12.24 19.79 -6.59
N HIS A 269 -12.20 19.29 -5.36
CA HIS A 269 -10.96 19.17 -4.60
C HIS A 269 -10.01 18.12 -5.19
N PRO A 270 -8.73 18.45 -5.45
CA PRO A 270 -7.70 17.52 -5.93
C PRO A 270 -7.37 16.37 -4.95
N THR A 271 -7.98 16.38 -3.76
CA THR A 271 -7.81 15.38 -2.70
C THR A 271 -8.29 14.00 -3.10
N GLU A 272 -9.39 13.90 -3.86
CA GLU A 272 -9.91 12.61 -4.32
C GLU A 272 -8.91 11.90 -5.24
N LEU A 273 -8.22 12.67 -6.09
CA LEU A 273 -7.17 12.14 -6.97
C LEU A 273 -5.91 11.76 -6.20
N ALA A 274 -5.62 12.40 -5.06
CA ALA A 274 -4.45 12.06 -4.25
C ALA A 274 -4.55 10.64 -3.67
N GLY A 275 -5.76 10.22 -3.28
CA GLY A 275 -6.03 8.88 -2.73
C GLY A 275 -5.86 7.74 -3.74
N LEU A 276 -5.89 8.03 -5.05
CA LEU A 276 -5.75 7.02 -6.11
C LEU A 276 -4.29 6.70 -6.45
N ARG A 277 -3.33 7.46 -5.90
CA ARG A 277 -1.91 7.24 -6.16
C ARG A 277 -1.51 5.82 -5.75
N GLY A 278 -0.86 5.10 -6.67
CA GLY A 278 -0.34 3.75 -6.48
C GLY A 278 -1.39 2.63 -6.56
N ALA A 279 -2.67 2.96 -6.74
CA ALA A 279 -3.67 1.97 -7.10
C ALA A 279 -3.43 1.46 -8.54
N ARG A 280 -3.87 0.22 -8.80
CA ARG A 280 -3.90 -0.43 -10.13
C ARG A 280 -5.33 -0.68 -10.61
N PHE A 281 -6.29 -0.71 -9.69
CA PHE A 281 -7.71 -0.83 -9.95
C PHE A 281 -8.49 0.20 -9.15
N VAL A 282 -9.28 1.03 -9.84
CA VAL A 282 -10.18 1.99 -9.21
C VAL A 282 -11.60 1.62 -9.62
N SER A 283 -12.44 1.28 -8.64
CA SER A 283 -13.86 1.05 -8.87
C SER A 283 -14.70 2.29 -8.59
N ALA A 284 -15.68 2.57 -9.43
CA ALA A 284 -16.75 3.52 -9.13
C ALA A 284 -18.12 2.89 -9.45
N VAL A 285 -19.11 3.20 -8.61
CA VAL A 285 -20.49 2.73 -8.81
C VAL A 285 -21.34 3.91 -9.23
N GLU A 286 -22.00 3.78 -10.38
CA GLU A 286 -22.89 4.79 -10.92
C GLU A 286 -24.28 4.68 -10.29
N THR A 287 -24.77 5.77 -9.70
CA THR A 287 -26.03 5.81 -8.94
C THR A 287 -27.11 6.70 -9.57
N GLU A 288 -26.78 7.57 -10.52
CA GLU A 288 -27.71 8.58 -11.05
C GLU A 288 -27.68 8.65 -12.58
N GLU A 289 -28.86 8.49 -13.20
CA GLU A 289 -29.06 8.67 -14.63
C GLU A 289 -29.02 10.16 -15.02
N GLY A 290 -28.47 10.47 -16.20
CA GLY A 290 -28.54 11.80 -16.82
C GLY A 290 -27.42 12.78 -16.42
N ARG A 291 -26.48 12.39 -15.56
CA ARG A 291 -25.31 13.22 -15.23
C ARG A 291 -24.18 13.04 -16.24
N ARG A 292 -23.58 14.17 -16.63
CA ARG A 292 -22.52 14.21 -17.64
C ARG A 292 -21.17 13.85 -17.05
N TRP A 293 -20.39 13.15 -17.85
CA TRP A 293 -19.02 12.76 -17.54
C TRP A 293 -18.07 13.90 -17.85
N ASN A 294 -17.05 14.08 -17.01
CA ASN A 294 -15.99 15.06 -17.28
C ASN A 294 -14.96 14.43 -18.23
N GLU A 295 -15.21 14.52 -19.53
CA GLU A 295 -14.37 13.92 -20.58
C GLU A 295 -12.90 14.37 -20.47
N SER A 296 -12.65 15.65 -20.18
CA SER A 296 -11.29 16.19 -20.02
C SER A 296 -10.54 15.55 -18.85
N LYS A 297 -11.23 15.40 -17.71
CA LYS A 297 -10.64 14.75 -16.52
C LYS A 297 -10.42 13.26 -16.75
N LEU A 298 -11.36 12.58 -17.40
CA LEU A 298 -11.23 11.17 -17.76
C LEU A 298 -10.05 10.95 -18.71
N LYS A 299 -9.91 11.77 -19.75
CA LYS A 299 -8.74 11.74 -20.64
C LYS A 299 -7.45 12.00 -19.89
N ALA A 300 -7.42 12.93 -18.93
CA ALA A 300 -6.22 13.19 -18.13
C ALA A 300 -5.81 11.99 -17.26
N ILE A 301 -6.77 11.27 -16.66
CA ILE A 301 -6.45 10.13 -15.78
C ILE A 301 -6.20 8.82 -16.54
N THR A 302 -6.78 8.62 -17.73
CA THR A 302 -6.52 7.44 -18.57
C THR A 302 -5.39 7.67 -19.57
N GLY A 303 -5.08 8.92 -19.90
CA GLY A 303 -4.13 9.32 -20.95
C GLY A 303 -2.65 9.07 -20.65
N GLY A 304 -2.31 8.61 -19.44
CA GLY A 304 -0.93 8.28 -19.08
C GLY A 304 -0.02 9.49 -18.79
N ASP A 305 -0.57 10.70 -18.83
CA ASP A 305 0.13 11.92 -18.45
C ASP A 305 0.20 12.09 -16.92
N LYS A 306 1.14 12.93 -16.47
CA LYS A 306 1.21 13.33 -15.06
C LYS A 306 -0.03 14.13 -14.67
N ILE A 307 -0.59 13.83 -13.51
CA ILE A 307 -1.67 14.59 -12.90
C ILE A 307 -1.22 15.24 -11.60
N MET A 308 -1.77 16.42 -11.33
CA MET A 308 -1.57 17.17 -10.09
C MET A 308 -2.62 16.78 -9.04
N ALA A 309 -2.16 16.48 -7.83
CA ALA A 309 -3.02 16.16 -6.69
C ALA A 309 -2.44 16.74 -5.39
N ARG A 310 -3.25 16.80 -4.33
CA ARG A 310 -2.78 17.18 -2.99
C ARG A 310 -3.59 16.47 -1.91
N PHE A 311 -2.97 16.13 -0.80
CA PHE A 311 -3.74 15.75 0.39
C PHE A 311 -4.33 17.00 1.07
N MET A 312 -5.32 16.79 1.94
CA MET A 312 -5.97 17.90 2.65
C MET A 312 -4.94 18.67 3.49
N ARG A 313 -4.82 19.98 3.24
CA ARG A 313 -3.86 20.88 3.91
C ARG A 313 -2.38 20.51 3.69
N GLN A 314 -2.07 19.82 2.60
CA GLN A 314 -0.69 19.53 2.19
C GLN A 314 -0.37 20.17 0.84
N ASP A 315 0.92 20.17 0.50
CA ASP A 315 1.42 20.66 -0.78
C ASP A 315 0.96 19.78 -1.95
N PHE A 316 0.94 20.37 -3.14
CA PHE A 316 0.68 19.64 -4.37
C PHE A 316 1.84 18.72 -4.73
N PHE A 317 1.49 17.58 -5.33
CA PHE A 317 2.43 16.65 -5.91
C PHE A 317 1.92 16.14 -7.25
N GLU A 318 2.86 15.70 -8.10
CA GLU A 318 2.58 15.06 -9.38
C GLU A 318 2.75 13.54 -9.28
N TYR A 319 1.92 12.82 -10.00
CA TYR A 319 2.16 11.39 -10.27
C TYR A 319 1.54 10.97 -11.61
N ILE A 320 2.05 9.88 -12.18
CA ILE A 320 1.45 9.25 -13.36
C ILE A 320 0.45 8.19 -12.86
N PRO A 321 -0.82 8.24 -13.28
CA PRO A 321 -1.80 7.20 -12.94
C PRO A 321 -1.33 5.81 -13.38
N GLN A 322 -1.47 4.83 -12.49
CA GLN A 322 -1.15 3.42 -12.74
C GLN A 322 -2.39 2.52 -12.74
N PHE A 323 -3.56 3.12 -12.50
CA PHE A 323 -4.82 2.39 -12.35
C PHE A 323 -5.64 2.32 -13.63
N LYS A 324 -6.48 1.30 -13.70
CA LYS A 324 -7.60 1.20 -14.64
C LYS A 324 -8.88 1.58 -13.90
N LEU A 325 -9.68 2.46 -14.50
CA LEU A 325 -10.97 2.86 -13.97
C LEU A 325 -12.04 1.87 -14.43
N VAL A 326 -12.76 1.29 -13.48
CA VAL A 326 -13.82 0.31 -13.69
C VAL A 326 -15.10 0.84 -13.10
N ILE A 327 -16.07 1.13 -13.96
CA ILE A 327 -17.34 1.73 -13.59
C ILE A 327 -18.41 0.66 -13.72
N ALA A 328 -19.20 0.46 -12.66
CA ALA A 328 -20.37 -0.42 -12.69
C ALA A 328 -21.64 0.43 -12.69
N GLY A 329 -22.48 0.26 -13.71
CA GLY A 329 -23.69 1.05 -13.88
C GLY A 329 -24.81 0.28 -14.59
N ASN A 330 -26.02 0.82 -14.50
CA ASN A 330 -27.21 0.27 -15.18
C ASN A 330 -27.59 1.07 -16.43
N HIS A 331 -27.04 2.27 -16.60
CA HIS A 331 -27.35 3.17 -17.71
C HIS A 331 -26.10 3.34 -18.57
N LYS A 332 -26.21 3.23 -19.90
CA LYS A 332 -25.05 3.40 -20.77
C LYS A 332 -24.59 4.86 -20.71
N PRO A 333 -23.30 5.14 -20.52
CA PRO A 333 -22.82 6.51 -20.47
C PRO A 333 -23.00 7.19 -21.82
N ALA A 334 -23.46 8.44 -21.79
CA ALA A 334 -23.57 9.28 -22.98
C ALA A 334 -22.23 10.01 -23.23
N ILE A 335 -21.31 9.37 -23.94
CA ILE A 335 -20.04 9.97 -24.39
C ILE A 335 -20.24 10.53 -25.80
N ARG A 336 -19.93 11.81 -26.01
CA ARG A 336 -20.16 12.47 -27.32
C ARG A 336 -18.94 12.41 -28.25
N ASN A 337 -17.74 12.36 -27.69
CA ASN A 337 -16.48 12.34 -28.45
C ASN A 337 -15.71 11.04 -28.22
N VAL A 338 -16.25 9.92 -28.68
CA VAL A 338 -15.43 8.72 -28.89
C VAL A 338 -14.80 8.89 -30.27
N ASP A 339 -13.55 9.35 -30.33
CA ASP A 339 -12.79 9.30 -31.58
C ASP A 339 -12.58 7.83 -31.92
N GLU A 340 -13.29 7.33 -32.93
CA GLU A 340 -13.00 6.03 -33.55
C GLU A 340 -11.66 6.14 -34.26
N ARG A 341 -10.67 5.38 -33.78
CA ARG A 341 -9.46 5.06 -34.54
C ARG A 341 -9.45 3.61 -34.94
#